data_AF-A0A3P6UEW7-F1
#
_entry.id   AF-A0A3P6UEW7-F1
#
_cell.length_a   1.000
_cell.length_b   1.000
_cell.length_c   1.000
_cell.angle_alpha   90.00
_cell.angle_beta   90.00
_cell.angle_gamma   90.00
#
_symmetry.space_group_name_H-M   'P 1'
#
loop_
_entity.id
_entity.type
_entity.pdbx_description
1 polymer ?
#
loop_
_entity_poly.entity_id
_entity_poly.type
_entity_poly.pdbx_seq_one_letter_code
_entity_poly.pdbx_strand_id
1 'polypeptide(L)'
;MSDSDTLQVSINGEDVEAPHGRFVDLRMNKEAAAVAAESQAKERLSSTQNELSADLRINLLDTVRNLKIGRAGKIAVPLPKKSDGGKQWKLIAETTIENGRRLITFTSHVSVTNHLDVPMELYSKNNTNLDLFGTVSPGETLNLVVPLLFSATGEIFFRPANDKCEVSFESLTWHQFTHQMRQVIRCDLSEDTTQGYFFEAVVLEEKVREGMPSLSNRKHR
;
A
#
# COMPACT_ATOMS: atom_id res chain seq x y z
N MET A 1 -0.99 -6.18 -16.12
CA MET A 1 -0.11 -5.02 -16.42
C MET A 1 0.14 -5.05 -17.91
N SER A 2 -0.02 -3.92 -18.60
CA SER A 2 0.19 -3.88 -20.06
C SER A 2 1.41 -3.05 -20.43
N ASP A 3 1.91 -3.27 -21.63
CA ASP A 3 2.97 -2.45 -22.22
C ASP A 3 2.57 -0.96 -22.31
N SER A 4 3.60 -0.11 -22.28
CA SER A 4 3.53 1.30 -22.60
C SER A 4 4.50 1.64 -23.74
N ASP A 5 4.45 2.89 -24.21
CA ASP A 5 5.37 3.41 -25.22
C ASP A 5 6.85 3.42 -24.76
N THR A 6 7.12 3.08 -23.50
CA THR A 6 8.47 3.11 -22.91
C THR A 6 8.87 1.81 -22.20
N LEU A 7 7.91 1.03 -21.70
CA LEU A 7 8.15 -0.22 -20.99
C LEU A 7 7.35 -1.38 -21.59
N GLN A 8 8.03 -2.50 -21.78
CA GLN A 8 7.48 -3.79 -22.12
C GLN A 8 7.45 -4.67 -20.88
N VAL A 9 6.27 -5.19 -20.59
CA VAL A 9 6.00 -6.17 -19.52
C VAL A 9 5.96 -7.56 -20.12
N SER A 10 5.55 -7.70 -21.39
CA SER A 10 5.61 -8.96 -22.14
C SER A 10 6.22 -8.77 -23.52
N ILE A 11 6.68 -9.86 -24.13
CA ILE A 11 7.26 -9.83 -25.49
C ILE A 11 6.18 -9.60 -26.56
N ASN A 12 4.92 -9.89 -26.23
CA ASN A 12 3.79 -9.92 -27.17
C ASN A 12 2.77 -8.79 -26.93
N GLY A 13 2.99 -7.91 -25.93
CA GLY A 13 2.05 -6.85 -25.56
C GLY A 13 0.82 -7.32 -24.76
N GLU A 14 0.80 -8.57 -24.34
CA GLU A 14 -0.24 -9.15 -23.49
C GLU A 14 -0.12 -8.69 -22.03
N ASP A 15 -1.26 -8.70 -21.34
CA ASP A 15 -1.33 -8.40 -19.91
C ASP A 15 -0.60 -9.46 -19.08
N VAL A 16 0.28 -9.02 -18.18
CA VAL A 16 0.96 -9.89 -17.21
C VAL A 16 0.29 -9.76 -15.85
N GLU A 17 -0.01 -10.91 -15.23
CA GLU A 17 -0.46 -10.97 -13.84
C GLU A 17 0.73 -10.70 -12.89
N ALA A 18 0.50 -9.85 -11.89
CA ALA A 18 1.48 -9.54 -10.85
C ALA A 18 1.05 -10.19 -9.53
N PRO A 19 1.42 -11.45 -9.25
CA PRO A 19 0.99 -12.14 -8.04
C PRO A 19 1.64 -11.52 -6.80
N HIS A 20 0.91 -11.56 -5.68
CA HIS A 20 1.39 -11.05 -4.40
C HIS A 20 2.73 -11.70 -4.01
N GLY A 21 3.69 -10.87 -3.56
CA GLY A 21 5.01 -11.32 -3.12
C GLY A 21 5.95 -11.79 -4.24
N ARG A 22 5.58 -11.57 -5.52
CA ARG A 22 6.41 -11.92 -6.67
C ARG A 22 6.78 -10.68 -7.46
N PHE A 23 7.92 -10.76 -8.13
CA PHE A 23 8.40 -9.71 -9.01
C PHE A 23 7.94 -9.94 -10.44
N VAL A 24 7.60 -8.86 -11.13
CA VAL A 24 7.39 -8.81 -12.58
C VAL A 24 8.47 -7.90 -13.15
N ASP A 25 9.33 -8.46 -14.00
CA ASP A 25 10.41 -7.69 -14.62
C ASP A 25 9.85 -6.76 -15.70
N LEU A 26 10.10 -5.46 -15.55
CA LEU A 26 9.77 -4.44 -16.55
C LEU A 26 11.01 -4.18 -17.41
N ARG A 27 10.89 -4.30 -18.72
CA ARG A 27 11.98 -4.05 -19.67
C ARG A 27 11.70 -2.76 -20.42
N MET A 28 12.70 -1.93 -20.63
CA MET A 28 12.55 -0.82 -21.57
C MET A 28 12.42 -1.39 -22.99
N ASN A 29 11.54 -0.81 -23.80
CA ASN A 29 11.52 -1.14 -25.22
C ASN A 29 12.84 -0.71 -25.89
N LYS A 30 13.11 -1.24 -27.08
CA LYS A 30 14.41 -1.08 -27.75
C LYS A 30 14.71 0.40 -28.06
N GLU A 31 13.70 1.15 -28.45
CA GLU A 31 13.80 2.57 -28.78
C GLU A 31 14.13 3.41 -27.54
N ALA A 32 13.40 3.23 -26.43
CA ALA A 32 13.66 3.94 -25.18
C ALA A 32 15.00 3.52 -24.56
N ALA A 33 15.39 2.25 -24.67
CA ALA A 33 16.68 1.75 -24.20
C ALA A 33 17.84 2.39 -25.00
N ALA A 34 17.70 2.55 -26.31
CA ALA A 34 18.69 3.21 -27.16
C ALA A 34 18.85 4.70 -26.78
N VAL A 35 17.73 5.41 -26.58
CA VAL A 35 17.74 6.81 -26.13
C VAL A 35 18.40 6.95 -24.75
N ALA A 36 18.09 6.04 -23.81
CA ALA A 36 18.70 6.04 -22.48
C ALA A 36 20.21 5.74 -22.52
N ALA A 37 20.66 4.84 -23.40
CA ALA A 37 22.08 4.54 -23.56
C ALA A 37 22.83 5.72 -24.18
N GLU A 38 22.22 6.42 -25.14
CA GLU A 38 22.81 7.60 -25.77
C GLU A 38 22.89 8.79 -24.80
N SER A 39 21.87 9.00 -23.97
CA SER A 39 21.89 10.05 -22.95
C SER A 39 22.95 9.77 -21.87
N GLN A 40 23.06 8.53 -21.39
CA GLN A 40 24.11 8.15 -20.42
C GLN A 40 25.54 8.30 -20.97
N ALA A 41 25.74 8.09 -22.27
CA ALA A 41 27.03 8.29 -22.92
C ALA A 41 27.43 9.77 -23.04
N LYS A 42 26.45 10.68 -23.14
CA LYS A 42 26.64 12.13 -23.31
C LYS A 42 26.61 12.92 -21.99
N GLU A 43 25.97 12.41 -20.94
CA GLU A 43 25.68 13.15 -19.69
C GLU A 43 26.57 12.79 -18.49
N ARG A 44 27.87 12.55 -18.70
CA ARG A 44 28.83 12.57 -17.58
C ARG A 44 29.07 14.03 -17.16
N LEU A 45 28.29 14.51 -16.17
CA LEU A 45 28.44 15.78 -15.41
C LEU A 45 27.69 17.03 -15.94
N SER A 46 26.47 16.90 -16.45
CA SER A 46 25.60 18.06 -16.72
C SER A 46 24.54 18.24 -15.62
N SER A 47 24.27 19.48 -15.19
CA SER A 47 23.16 19.85 -14.29
C SER A 47 21.78 19.85 -14.97
N THR A 48 21.75 19.62 -16.29
CA THR A 48 20.55 19.42 -17.09
C THR A 48 20.45 17.95 -17.50
N GLN A 49 20.22 17.07 -16.53
CA GLN A 49 19.93 15.67 -16.81
C GLN A 49 18.49 15.53 -17.29
N ASN A 50 18.30 14.95 -18.48
CA ASN A 50 16.96 14.54 -18.90
C ASN A 50 16.51 13.34 -18.06
N GLU A 51 15.53 13.58 -17.20
CA GLU A 51 15.03 12.57 -16.30
C GLU A 51 14.27 11.48 -17.07
N LEU A 52 14.91 10.32 -17.21
CA LEU A 52 14.27 9.14 -17.82
C LEU A 52 13.09 8.72 -16.96
N SER A 53 11.89 9.02 -17.46
CA SER A 53 10.62 8.57 -16.89
C SER A 53 9.94 7.61 -17.85
N ALA A 54 9.36 6.56 -17.31
CA ALA A 54 8.49 5.65 -18.04
C ALA A 54 7.06 5.76 -17.53
N ASP A 55 6.09 5.54 -18.40
CA ASP A 55 4.69 5.40 -17.97
C ASP A 55 4.38 3.92 -17.80
N LEU A 56 3.81 3.54 -16.66
CA LEU A 56 3.37 2.18 -16.36
C LEU A 56 1.86 2.15 -16.30
N ARG A 57 1.29 1.26 -17.13
CA ARG A 57 -0.15 1.03 -17.16
C ARG A 57 -0.50 -0.18 -16.29
N ILE A 58 -1.18 0.09 -15.19
CA ILE A 58 -1.69 -0.94 -14.28
C ILE A 58 -3.20 -1.11 -14.46
N ASN A 59 -3.65 -2.37 -14.41
CA ASN A 59 -5.05 -2.73 -14.34
C ASN A 59 -5.33 -3.30 -12.95
N LEU A 60 -6.19 -2.64 -12.19
CA LEU A 60 -6.55 -3.01 -10.82
C LEU A 60 -8.06 -2.83 -10.63
N LEU A 61 -8.76 -3.92 -10.28
CA LEU A 61 -10.21 -3.92 -10.06
C LEU A 61 -10.98 -3.31 -11.25
N ASP A 62 -10.72 -3.83 -12.45
CA ASP A 62 -11.33 -3.38 -13.72
C ASP A 62 -11.07 -1.90 -14.06
N THR A 63 -9.96 -1.36 -13.54
CA THR A 63 -9.59 0.02 -13.80
C THR A 63 -8.14 0.18 -14.16
N VAL A 64 -7.95 1.01 -15.19
CA VAL A 64 -6.64 1.38 -15.71
C VAL A 64 -6.13 2.63 -14.99
N ARG A 65 -4.87 2.60 -14.54
CA ARG A 65 -4.12 3.77 -14.10
C ARG A 65 -2.79 3.83 -14.83
N ASN A 66 -2.39 5.04 -15.21
CA ASN A 66 -1.07 5.34 -15.73
C ASN A 66 -0.23 5.96 -14.62
N LEU A 67 0.90 5.34 -14.31
CA LEU A 67 1.84 5.79 -13.29
C LEU A 67 3.14 6.22 -13.96
N LYS A 68 3.55 7.47 -13.74
CA LYS A 68 4.83 7.96 -14.21
C LYS A 68 5.93 7.53 -13.25
N ILE A 69 6.77 6.60 -13.69
CA ILE A 69 7.94 6.07 -12.98
C ILE A 69 9.16 6.87 -13.40
N GLY A 70 9.56 7.85 -12.59
CA GLY A 70 10.78 8.62 -12.81
C GLY A 70 11.66 8.62 -11.57
N ARG A 71 11.20 9.36 -10.55
CA ARG A 71 11.89 9.50 -9.26
C ARG A 71 11.45 8.44 -8.27
N ALA A 72 12.35 8.12 -7.36
CA ALA A 72 11.98 7.45 -6.12
C ALA A 72 10.96 8.31 -5.36
N GLY A 73 10.00 7.66 -4.71
CA GLY A 73 8.93 8.31 -3.98
C GLY A 73 7.65 7.50 -3.91
N LYS A 74 6.70 8.00 -3.12
CA LYS A 74 5.39 7.38 -2.90
C LYS A 74 4.28 8.20 -3.55
N ILE A 75 3.33 7.50 -4.17
CA ILE A 75 2.14 8.08 -4.77
C ILE A 75 0.92 7.30 -4.30
N ALA A 76 -0.11 8.00 -3.82
CA ALA A 76 -1.40 7.39 -3.52
C ALA A 76 -2.21 7.23 -4.82
N VAL A 77 -2.62 6.01 -5.14
CA VAL A 77 -3.36 5.69 -6.36
C VAL A 77 -4.82 5.42 -6.01
N PRO A 78 -5.77 6.30 -6.42
CA PRO A 78 -7.18 6.08 -6.15
C PRO A 78 -7.73 4.95 -7.02
N LEU A 79 -8.37 3.98 -6.39
CA LEU A 79 -9.06 2.84 -7.02
C LEU A 79 -10.51 3.21 -7.33
N PRO A 80 -11.18 2.62 -8.32
CA PRO A 80 -12.54 2.98 -8.78
C PRO A 80 -13.67 2.54 -7.81
N LYS A 81 -13.38 2.39 -6.52
CA LYS A 81 -14.31 1.85 -5.52
C LYS A 81 -14.37 2.80 -4.33
N LYS A 82 -15.56 2.89 -3.72
CA LYS A 82 -15.76 3.54 -2.43
C LYS A 82 -16.18 2.50 -1.40
N SER A 83 -15.80 2.70 -0.14
CA SER A 83 -16.43 1.98 0.97
C SER A 83 -17.87 2.41 1.15
N ASP A 84 -18.64 1.63 1.90
CA ASP A 84 -20.01 1.99 2.31
C ASP A 84 -20.02 3.31 3.10
N GLY A 85 -18.96 3.61 3.84
CA GLY A 85 -18.70 4.90 4.49
C GLY A 85 -18.26 6.03 3.54
N GLY A 86 -18.33 5.83 2.22
CA GLY A 86 -18.02 6.83 1.19
C GLY A 86 -16.53 7.11 0.96
N LYS A 87 -15.63 6.35 1.58
CA LYS A 87 -14.17 6.58 1.47
C LYS A 87 -13.63 5.98 0.17
N GLN A 88 -12.89 6.77 -0.59
CA GLN A 88 -12.27 6.33 -1.83
C GLN A 88 -11.18 5.29 -1.53
N TRP A 89 -11.29 4.11 -2.15
CA TRP A 89 -10.26 3.09 -2.06
C TRP A 89 -8.95 3.62 -2.64
N LYS A 90 -7.83 3.31 -1.99
CA LYS A 90 -6.49 3.69 -2.45
C LYS A 90 -5.43 2.68 -2.02
N LEU A 91 -4.36 2.68 -2.78
CA LEU A 91 -3.11 1.96 -2.50
C LEU A 91 -1.94 2.91 -2.68
N ILE A 92 -0.78 2.53 -2.16
CA ILE A 92 0.46 3.28 -2.36
C ILE A 92 1.28 2.58 -3.43
N ALA A 93 1.71 3.34 -4.43
CA ALA A 93 2.77 2.96 -5.35
C ALA A 93 4.06 3.61 -4.87
N GLU A 94 5.00 2.80 -4.38
CA GLU A 94 6.31 3.25 -3.93
C GLU A 94 7.36 2.85 -4.96
N THR A 95 8.14 3.84 -5.43
CA THR A 95 9.31 3.60 -6.28
C THR A 95 10.57 3.74 -5.43
N THR A 96 11.37 2.68 -5.34
CA THR A 96 12.70 2.68 -4.70
C THR A 96 13.80 2.38 -5.74
N ILE A 97 15.05 2.65 -5.38
CA ILE A 97 16.22 2.24 -6.17
C ILE A 97 17.03 1.27 -5.32
N GLU A 98 17.14 0.02 -5.78
CA GLU A 98 17.84 -1.06 -5.10
C GLU A 98 18.78 -1.75 -6.09
N ASN A 99 20.06 -1.87 -5.74
CA ASN A 99 21.08 -2.53 -6.58
C ASN A 99 21.11 -2.01 -8.04
N GLY A 100 20.90 -0.71 -8.23
CA GLY A 100 20.85 -0.06 -9.55
C GLY A 100 19.58 -0.33 -10.35
N ARG A 101 18.57 -0.99 -9.76
CA ARG A 101 17.26 -1.24 -10.36
C ARG A 101 16.20 -0.36 -9.71
N ARG A 102 15.23 0.08 -10.50
CA ARG A 102 14.03 0.73 -9.96
C ARG A 102 13.03 -0.36 -9.58
N LEU A 103 12.65 -0.40 -8.32
CA LEU A 103 11.60 -1.30 -7.82
C LEU A 103 10.33 -0.48 -7.59
N ILE A 104 9.19 -1.04 -8.01
CA ILE A 104 7.88 -0.43 -7.81
C ILE A 104 7.06 -1.39 -6.98
N THR A 105 6.71 -0.99 -5.77
CA THR A 105 5.97 -1.81 -4.83
C THR A 105 4.59 -1.22 -4.64
N PHE A 106 3.56 -2.06 -4.76
CA PHE A 106 2.19 -1.69 -4.42
C PHE A 106 1.87 -2.17 -3.01
N THR A 107 1.59 -1.24 -2.12
CA THR A 107 1.31 -1.52 -0.71
C THR A 107 -0.01 -0.91 -0.27
N SER A 108 -0.50 -1.37 0.89
CA SER A 108 -1.57 -0.68 1.57
C SER A 108 -1.12 0.70 2.04
N HIS A 109 -2.07 1.61 2.22
CA HIS A 109 -1.82 2.94 2.76
C HIS A 109 -1.85 2.99 4.30
N VAL A 110 -2.08 1.84 4.94
CA VAL A 110 -1.99 1.68 6.40
C VAL A 110 -1.10 0.49 6.70
N SER A 111 -0.13 0.72 7.57
CA SER A 111 0.72 -0.33 8.14
C SER A 111 0.74 -0.19 9.65
N VAL A 112 0.93 -1.31 10.36
CA VAL A 112 1.05 -1.34 11.81
C VAL A 112 2.38 -1.99 12.16
N THR A 113 3.18 -1.30 12.97
CA THR A 113 4.43 -1.84 13.51
C THR A 113 4.22 -2.21 14.96
N ASN A 114 4.58 -3.45 15.32
CA ASN A 114 4.46 -3.93 16.68
C ASN A 114 5.73 -3.63 17.46
N HIS A 115 5.64 -2.69 18.41
CA HIS A 115 6.75 -2.36 19.31
C HIS A 115 6.65 -3.08 20.67
N LEU A 116 5.67 -3.97 20.83
CA LEU A 116 5.47 -4.79 22.03
C LEU A 116 6.36 -6.04 21.96
N ASP A 117 6.49 -6.70 23.11
CA ASP A 117 7.23 -7.96 23.28
C ASP A 117 6.40 -9.21 22.98
N VAL A 118 5.11 -9.04 22.67
CA VAL A 118 4.18 -10.11 22.29
C VAL A 118 3.63 -9.92 20.88
N PRO A 119 3.37 -11.00 20.14
CA PRO A 119 2.68 -10.91 18.85
C PRO A 119 1.25 -10.38 19.03
N MET A 120 0.77 -9.60 18.05
CA MET A 120 -0.55 -8.98 18.09
C MET A 120 -1.38 -9.37 16.86
N GLU A 121 -2.63 -9.75 17.08
CA GLU A 121 -3.65 -9.91 16.05
C GLU A 121 -4.40 -8.59 15.84
N LEU A 122 -4.73 -8.30 14.58
CA LEU A 122 -5.44 -7.09 14.18
C LEU A 122 -6.71 -7.47 13.43
N TYR A 123 -7.83 -6.83 13.77
CA TYR A 123 -9.13 -7.15 13.19
C TYR A 123 -9.82 -5.92 12.61
N SER A 124 -10.54 -6.14 11.51
CA SER A 124 -11.54 -5.20 11.00
C SER A 124 -12.92 -5.66 11.43
N LYS A 125 -13.81 -4.70 11.70
CA LYS A 125 -15.21 -5.00 11.96
C LYS A 125 -16.04 -4.97 10.69
N ASN A 126 -16.76 -6.06 10.47
CA ASN A 126 -17.70 -6.24 9.38
C ASN A 126 -19.06 -6.62 9.96
N ASN A 127 -19.94 -5.61 10.12
CA ASN A 127 -21.19 -5.72 10.87
C ASN A 127 -20.96 -6.24 12.30
N THR A 128 -21.34 -7.49 12.56
CA THR A 128 -21.18 -8.17 13.86
C THR A 128 -19.93 -9.03 13.94
N ASN A 129 -19.25 -9.26 12.81
CA ASN A 129 -18.11 -10.16 12.73
C ASN A 129 -16.79 -9.38 12.75
N LEU A 130 -15.74 -10.06 13.22
CA LEU A 130 -14.37 -9.56 13.16
C LEU A 130 -13.60 -10.37 12.13
N ASP A 131 -13.10 -9.68 11.11
CA ASP A 131 -12.27 -10.25 10.05
C ASP A 131 -10.79 -9.96 10.36
N LEU A 132 -9.98 -11.02 10.42
CA LEU A 132 -8.55 -10.91 10.75
C LEU A 132 -7.77 -10.25 9.61
N PHE A 133 -7.05 -9.17 9.89
CA PHE A 133 -6.02 -8.63 9.00
C PHE A 133 -4.79 -9.53 8.97
N GLY A 134 -4.36 -9.99 10.14
CA GLY A 134 -3.21 -10.86 10.34
C GLY A 134 -2.62 -10.70 11.74
N THR A 135 -1.52 -11.42 11.96
CA THR A 135 -0.73 -11.37 13.19
C THR A 135 0.60 -10.67 12.89
N VAL A 136 1.05 -9.77 13.77
CA VAL A 136 2.32 -9.04 13.66
C VAL A 136 3.23 -9.40 14.82
N SER A 137 4.41 -9.95 14.54
CA SER A 137 5.37 -10.34 15.58
C SER A 137 6.07 -9.12 16.19
N PRO A 138 6.69 -9.26 17.37
CA PRO A 138 7.51 -8.21 17.96
C PRO A 138 8.56 -7.65 16.98
N GLY A 139 8.57 -6.33 16.81
CA GLY A 139 9.49 -5.62 15.91
C GLY A 139 9.13 -5.67 14.42
N GLU A 140 8.06 -6.37 14.04
CA GLU A 140 7.63 -6.48 12.64
C GLU A 140 6.56 -5.44 12.27
N THR A 141 6.39 -5.26 10.96
CA THR A 141 5.38 -4.39 10.36
C THR A 141 4.42 -5.19 9.48
N LEU A 142 3.12 -5.02 9.70
CA LEU A 142 2.06 -5.60 8.89
C LEU A 142 1.39 -4.51 8.04
N ASN A 143 1.36 -4.71 6.71
CA ASN A 143 0.55 -3.89 5.81
C ASN A 143 -0.89 -4.39 5.83
N LEU A 144 -1.84 -3.55 6.23
CA LEU A 144 -3.24 -3.96 6.41
C LEU A 144 -3.93 -4.13 5.06
N VAL A 145 -4.55 -5.29 4.81
CA VAL A 145 -5.17 -5.57 3.51
C VAL A 145 -6.27 -4.55 3.18
N VAL A 146 -6.19 -3.99 1.97
CA VAL A 146 -7.07 -2.90 1.51
C VAL A 146 -8.56 -3.20 1.68
N PRO A 147 -9.08 -4.39 1.31
CA PRO A 147 -10.51 -4.66 1.44
C PRO A 147 -11.06 -4.52 2.86
N LEU A 148 -10.29 -4.95 3.86
CA LEU A 148 -10.71 -4.89 5.26
C LEU A 148 -10.59 -3.49 5.86
N LEU A 149 -9.65 -2.66 5.39
CA LEU A 149 -9.56 -1.25 5.81
C LEU A 149 -10.82 -0.48 5.42
N PHE A 150 -11.34 -0.73 4.23
CA PHE A 150 -12.48 -0.02 3.69
C PHE A 150 -13.83 -0.63 4.13
N SER A 151 -13.90 -1.20 5.34
CA SER A 151 -15.15 -1.54 6.00
C SER A 151 -15.99 -0.28 6.27
N ALA A 152 -17.25 -0.47 6.70
CA ALA A 152 -18.16 0.63 6.95
C ALA A 152 -17.63 1.61 8.02
N THR A 153 -17.00 1.10 9.08
CA THR A 153 -16.46 1.92 10.17
C THR A 153 -14.99 2.29 9.95
N GLY A 154 -14.20 1.41 9.32
CA GLY A 154 -12.76 1.58 9.18
C GLY A 154 -12.00 1.47 10.50
N GLU A 155 -12.60 0.79 11.49
CA GLU A 155 -12.04 0.52 12.80
C GLU A 155 -11.07 -0.66 12.75
N ILE A 156 -9.99 -0.56 13.52
CA ILE A 156 -8.96 -1.56 13.72
C ILE A 156 -8.98 -1.93 15.20
N PHE A 157 -9.22 -3.20 15.49
CA PHE A 157 -9.22 -3.78 16.82
C PHE A 157 -7.97 -4.65 17.01
N PHE A 158 -7.61 -4.89 18.27
CA PHE A 158 -6.35 -5.52 18.62
C PHE A 158 -6.56 -6.65 19.63
N ARG A 159 -5.68 -7.64 19.60
CA ARG A 159 -5.63 -8.70 20.60
C ARG A 159 -4.20 -9.24 20.67
N PRO A 160 -3.60 -9.46 21.84
CA PRO A 160 -2.41 -10.30 21.94
C PRO A 160 -2.68 -11.67 21.31
N ALA A 161 -1.78 -12.19 20.47
CA ALA A 161 -1.96 -13.45 19.76
C ALA A 161 -1.81 -14.65 20.71
N ASN A 162 -2.76 -14.77 21.63
CA ASN A 162 -2.87 -15.80 22.64
C ASN A 162 -4.34 -16.02 23.02
N ASP A 163 -4.62 -17.16 23.64
CA ASP A 163 -5.98 -17.54 24.03
C ASP A 163 -6.42 -16.98 25.40
N LYS A 164 -5.66 -16.03 25.96
CA LYS A 164 -5.90 -15.50 27.31
C LYS A 164 -6.55 -14.12 27.31
N CYS A 165 -6.42 -13.38 26.22
CA CYS A 165 -6.96 -12.04 26.09
C CYS A 165 -8.11 -12.01 25.09
N GLU A 166 -9.13 -11.23 25.38
CA GLU A 166 -10.20 -10.86 24.47
C GLU A 166 -9.74 -9.78 23.48
N VAL A 167 -10.46 -9.65 22.37
CA VAL A 167 -10.26 -8.52 21.44
C VAL A 167 -10.61 -7.21 22.16
N SER A 168 -9.84 -6.17 21.89
CA SER A 168 -10.05 -4.86 22.48
C SER A 168 -11.46 -4.31 22.23
N PHE A 169 -11.99 -3.58 23.22
CA PHE A 169 -13.21 -2.81 23.03
C PHE A 169 -12.91 -1.49 22.31
N GLU A 170 -11.77 -0.87 22.64
CA GLU A 170 -11.29 0.31 21.94
C GLU A 170 -10.75 -0.06 20.55
N SER A 171 -10.93 0.84 19.59
CA SER A 171 -10.43 0.71 18.22
C SER A 171 -9.73 1.97 17.74
N LEU A 172 -8.91 1.82 16.70
CA LEU A 172 -8.36 2.92 15.92
C LEU A 172 -9.07 3.05 14.58
N THR A 173 -9.48 4.25 14.19
CA THR A 173 -10.10 4.50 12.89
C THR A 173 -9.07 5.03 11.90
N TRP A 174 -8.77 4.29 10.83
CA TRP A 174 -7.67 4.65 9.92
C TRP A 174 -7.88 5.98 9.19
N HIS A 175 -9.11 6.48 9.07
CA HIS A 175 -9.45 7.71 8.35
C HIS A 175 -9.83 8.89 9.25
N GLN A 176 -9.81 8.70 10.57
CA GLN A 176 -10.12 9.73 11.57
C GLN A 176 -9.01 9.74 12.62
N PHE A 177 -7.98 10.54 12.37
CA PHE A 177 -6.82 10.63 13.25
C PHE A 177 -6.17 12.01 13.18
N THR A 178 -5.31 12.28 14.14
CA THR A 178 -4.33 13.36 14.10
C THR A 178 -2.92 12.77 14.17
N HIS A 179 -1.94 13.43 13.56
CA HIS A 179 -0.54 13.00 13.68
C HIS A 179 -0.13 12.99 15.15
N GLN A 180 0.55 11.92 15.60
CA GLN A 180 0.94 11.66 16.99
C GLN A 180 -0.23 11.47 17.96
N MET A 181 -1.44 11.19 17.46
CA MET A 181 -2.52 10.73 18.33
C MET A 181 -2.08 9.46 19.08
N ARG A 182 -2.30 9.47 20.39
CA ARG A 182 -2.04 8.35 21.28
C ARG A 182 -3.36 7.84 21.84
N GLN A 183 -3.55 6.53 21.83
CA GLN A 183 -4.72 5.90 22.39
C GLN A 183 -4.30 4.69 23.20
N VAL A 184 -4.75 4.63 24.45
CA VAL A 184 -4.60 3.44 25.28
C VAL A 184 -5.63 2.42 24.81
N ILE A 185 -5.17 1.21 24.53
CA ILE A 185 -5.99 0.07 24.13
C ILE A 185 -5.89 -0.97 25.24
N ARG A 186 -7.05 -1.55 25.59
CA ARG A 186 -7.16 -2.58 26.60
C ARG A 186 -7.73 -3.86 25.98
N CYS A 187 -7.07 -4.98 26.25
CA CYS A 187 -7.55 -6.32 25.93
C CYS A 187 -7.81 -7.06 27.25
N ASP A 188 -9.07 -7.31 27.60
CA ASP A 188 -9.43 -7.98 28.86
C ASP A 188 -8.90 -9.41 28.91
N LEU A 189 -8.58 -9.91 30.10
CA LEU A 189 -8.32 -11.34 30.26
C LEU A 189 -9.64 -12.12 30.19
N SER A 190 -9.66 -13.21 29.43
CA SER A 190 -10.84 -14.06 29.25
C SER A 190 -11.35 -14.66 30.58
N GLU A 191 -10.44 -14.94 31.53
CA GLU A 191 -10.78 -15.49 32.85
C GLU A 191 -11.18 -14.42 33.88
N ASP A 192 -10.73 -13.17 33.72
CA ASP A 192 -10.98 -12.07 34.65
C ASP A 192 -10.98 -10.71 33.93
N THR A 193 -12.17 -10.21 33.63
CA THR A 193 -12.36 -8.93 32.93
C THR A 193 -12.03 -7.70 33.78
N THR A 194 -11.61 -7.86 35.05
CA THR A 194 -11.06 -6.74 35.83
C THR A 194 -9.58 -6.51 35.55
N GLN A 195 -8.93 -7.50 34.94
CA GLN A 195 -7.55 -7.46 34.49
C GLN A 195 -7.49 -7.43 32.96
N GLY A 196 -6.37 -6.96 32.42
CA GLY A 196 -6.18 -6.89 30.97
C GLY A 196 -4.76 -6.53 30.57
N TYR A 197 -4.48 -6.74 29.30
CA TYR A 197 -3.26 -6.29 28.64
C TYR A 197 -3.48 -4.86 28.12
N PHE A 198 -2.66 -3.93 28.59
CA PHE A 198 -2.74 -2.50 28.25
C PHE A 198 -1.53 -2.11 27.41
N PHE A 199 -1.78 -1.36 26.34
CA PHE A 199 -0.72 -0.79 25.52
C PHE A 199 -1.18 0.52 24.90
N GLU A 200 -0.22 1.30 24.41
CA GLU A 200 -0.49 2.54 23.71
C GLU A 200 -0.28 2.34 22.21
N ALA A 201 -1.29 2.71 21.42
CA ALA A 201 -1.16 2.82 19.98
C ALA A 201 -0.87 4.28 19.60
N VAL A 202 0.13 4.49 18.75
CA VAL A 202 0.54 5.82 18.27
C VAL A 202 0.28 5.91 16.77
N VAL A 203 -0.50 6.92 16.35
CA VAL A 203 -0.79 7.14 14.93
C VAL A 203 0.21 8.12 14.32
N LEU A 204 0.88 7.68 13.25
CA LEU A 204 1.83 8.48 12.50
C LEU A 204 1.28 8.76 11.10
N GLU A 205 0.96 10.02 10.84
CA GLU A 205 0.62 10.47 9.49
C GLU A 205 1.88 10.58 8.62
N GLU A 206 1.85 9.92 7.46
CA GLU A 206 2.80 10.16 6.37
C GLU A 206 2.10 10.94 5.24
N LYS A 207 2.65 12.09 4.87
CA LYS A 207 2.14 12.86 3.73
C LYS A 207 2.61 12.24 2.43
N VAL A 208 1.68 11.62 1.71
CA VAL A 208 1.93 11.03 0.38
C VAL A 208 1.31 11.89 -0.71
N ARG A 209 2.00 12.03 -1.84
CA ARG A 209 1.47 12.76 -3.00
C ARG A 209 0.28 11.99 -3.58
N GLU A 210 -0.85 12.67 -3.78
CA GLU A 210 -1.98 12.09 -4.51
C GLU A 210 -1.65 11.94 -6.00
N GLY A 211 -1.86 10.74 -6.52
CA GLY A 211 -1.79 10.45 -7.94
C GLY A 211 -2.99 11.04 -8.65
N MET A 212 -2.76 11.91 -9.63
CA MET A 212 -3.84 12.45 -10.45
C MET A 212 -4.56 11.30 -11.16
N PRO A 213 -5.90 11.19 -11.05
CA PRO A 213 -6.63 10.20 -11.82
C PRO A 213 -6.45 10.50 -13.30
N SER A 214 -5.88 9.54 -14.04
CA SER A 214 -5.85 9.63 -15.50
C SER A 214 -7.29 9.53 -16.01
N LEU A 215 -7.81 10.60 -16.62
CA LEU A 215 -9.08 10.59 -17.35
C LEU A 215 -8.96 9.68 -18.58
N SER A 216 -9.13 8.37 -18.42
CA SER A 216 -9.33 7.47 -19.57
C SER A 216 -10.82 7.23 -19.76
N ASN A 217 -11.47 8.15 -20.48
CA ASN A 217 -12.73 7.83 -21.15
C ASN A 217 -12.43 6.77 -22.22
N ARG A 218 -12.65 5.49 -21.91
CA ARG A 218 -12.95 4.48 -22.92
C ARG A 218 -14.26 3.80 -22.54
N LYS A 219 -15.36 4.43 -22.97
CA LYS A 219 -16.60 3.70 -23.27
C LYS A 219 -16.25 2.71 -24.37
N HIS A 220 -16.17 1.43 -24.06
CA HIS A 220 -16.35 0.41 -25.09
C HIS A 220 -17.85 0.25 -25.32
N ARG A 221 -18.28 0.75 -26.48
CA ARG A 221 -19.48 0.34 -27.18
C ARG A 221 -19.04 -0.60 -28.29
#